data_AF-A0A2D6JVW1-F1
#
_entry.id   AF-A0A2D6JVW1-F1
#
_cell.length_a   1.000
_cell.length_b   1.000
_cell.length_c   1.000
_cell.angle_alpha   90.00
_cell.angle_beta   90.00
_cell.angle_gamma   90.00
#
_symmetry.space_group_name_H-M   'P 1'
#
loop_
_entity.id
_entity.type
_entity.pdbx_description
1 polymer ?
#
loop_
_entity_poly.entity_id
_entity_poly.type
_entity_poly.pdbx_seq_one_letter_code
_entity_poly.pdbx_strand_id
1 'polypeptide(L)'
;MLTWSNLVEVLANNDERVLLICDDPWLFRHLAELPKVDAGAPPPYMAISLKLALRGFLVQTKVALRATFASLIFRHHRSRAKIGSTVILAYGHPDSRAEGYDAYFGPLMKKWPELVRVLHVDGPLGRAKSLSADPRTISLHAWGNPLAALKLPFARWKPPATHLNGTLGWLVRRAAALEGGSGQAAMSRWQQICQKNWLRQTRPRLITWPWENHAWERGFVCSAREFEVRTIGYLHTPHGRHHWGISPASNRDGLDSTPDEIVCTGAIPAKRLASLGYPPDHISVGGSLRHVVFGSLPHDPDGPVLMALPNNKDIAQQMEKIAVGWAKKNKMVLIKPHPMAPAKIRTLPDTMYTEDPLDRLPPLAAVVYAMSSIGLEALAGGLPVIRFHPGTSVAPIAALPENLDVPATNAQELEDALRSLNRQKTVDVAEYYSAPDFGFWDRALNNGSPEFQLRDD
;
A
#
# COMPACT_ATOMS: atom_id res chain seq x y z
N MET A 1 -20.16 -2.66 -3.45
CA MET A 1 -21.45 -1.95 -3.60
C MET A 1 -21.72 -1.63 -5.05
N LEU A 2 -20.85 -0.91 -5.77
CA LEU A 2 -21.09 -0.58 -7.20
C LEU A 2 -21.36 -1.81 -8.07
N THR A 3 -20.56 -2.88 -7.95
CA THR A 3 -20.81 -4.15 -8.66
C THR A 3 -22.18 -4.76 -8.33
N TRP A 4 -22.59 -4.68 -7.06
CA TRP A 4 -23.91 -5.16 -6.63
C TRP A 4 -25.04 -4.28 -7.17
N SER A 5 -24.84 -2.96 -7.25
CA SER A 5 -25.80 -2.04 -7.88
C SER A 5 -26.06 -2.45 -9.33
N ASN A 6 -24.98 -2.59 -10.11
CA ASN A 6 -25.08 -2.96 -11.52
C ASN A 6 -25.72 -4.34 -11.69
N LEU A 7 -25.34 -5.33 -10.88
CA LEU A 7 -25.94 -6.66 -10.93
C LEU A 7 -27.44 -6.62 -10.64
N VAL A 8 -27.85 -5.90 -9.60
CA VAL A 8 -29.26 -5.77 -9.23
C VAL A 8 -30.05 -5.01 -10.28
N GLU A 9 -29.49 -3.96 -10.89
CA GLU A 9 -30.12 -3.25 -12.01
C GLU A 9 -30.35 -4.17 -13.22
N VAL A 10 -29.39 -5.04 -13.54
CA VAL A 10 -29.56 -6.04 -14.61
C VAL A 10 -30.64 -7.05 -14.25
N LEU A 11 -30.60 -7.62 -13.04
CA LEU A 11 -31.57 -8.63 -12.59
C LEU A 11 -32.98 -8.05 -12.49
N ALA A 12 -33.14 -6.83 -12.00
CA ALA A 12 -34.43 -6.17 -11.84
C ALA A 12 -35.07 -5.77 -13.19
N ASN A 13 -34.29 -5.79 -14.28
CA ASN A 13 -34.82 -5.57 -15.63
C ASN A 13 -35.23 -6.86 -16.35
N ASN A 14 -34.98 -8.02 -15.76
CA ASN A 14 -35.48 -9.30 -16.26
C ASN A 14 -36.88 -9.60 -15.69
N ASP A 15 -37.63 -10.49 -16.36
CA ASP A 15 -38.96 -10.92 -15.91
C ASP A 15 -38.91 -11.91 -14.72
N GLU A 16 -37.73 -12.40 -14.36
CA GLU A 16 -37.53 -13.34 -13.26
C GLU A 16 -37.52 -12.63 -11.90
N ARG A 17 -38.28 -13.15 -10.95
CA ARG A 17 -38.23 -12.66 -9.56
C ARG A 17 -37.05 -13.30 -8.82
N VAL A 18 -36.02 -12.49 -8.56
CA VAL A 18 -34.83 -12.93 -7.82
C VAL A 18 -34.89 -12.48 -6.36
N LEU A 19 -34.65 -13.40 -5.42
CA LEU A 19 -34.48 -13.07 -4.00
C LEU A 19 -33.01 -12.71 -3.72
N LEU A 20 -32.77 -11.50 -3.22
CA LEU A 20 -31.46 -11.06 -2.76
C LEU A 20 -31.45 -10.90 -1.23
N ILE A 21 -30.51 -11.57 -0.56
CA ILE A 21 -30.30 -11.45 0.89
C ILE A 21 -29.08 -10.54 1.12
N CYS A 22 -29.28 -9.44 1.87
CA CYS A 22 -28.23 -8.45 2.12
C CYS A 22 -28.16 -8.06 3.60
N ASP A 23 -27.09 -8.50 4.28
CA ASP A 23 -26.87 -8.20 5.70
C ASP A 23 -26.16 -6.86 5.94
N ASP A 24 -25.53 -6.28 4.91
CA ASP A 24 -24.88 -4.97 5.03
C ASP A 24 -25.95 -3.86 5.02
N PRO A 25 -26.11 -3.09 6.13
CA PRO A 25 -27.22 -2.14 6.26
C PRO A 25 -27.11 -0.95 5.29
N TRP A 26 -25.91 -0.62 4.81
CA TRP A 26 -25.72 0.46 3.84
C TRP A 26 -26.00 -0.03 2.42
N LEU A 27 -25.50 -1.22 2.06
CA LEU A 27 -25.79 -1.81 0.76
C LEU A 27 -27.28 -2.11 0.62
N PHE A 28 -27.94 -2.63 1.66
CA PHE A 28 -29.39 -2.85 1.65
C PHE A 28 -30.14 -1.56 1.26
N ARG A 29 -29.83 -0.45 1.94
CA ARG A 29 -30.52 0.83 1.70
C ARG A 29 -30.19 1.42 0.33
N HIS A 30 -28.95 1.24 -0.14
CA HIS A 30 -28.56 1.59 -1.51
C HIS A 30 -29.39 0.82 -2.54
N LEU A 31 -29.51 -0.50 -2.39
CA LEU A 31 -30.23 -1.35 -3.34
C LEU A 31 -31.75 -1.15 -3.27
N ALA A 32 -32.29 -0.88 -2.07
CA ALA A 32 -33.71 -0.60 -1.87
C ALA A 32 -34.19 0.71 -2.56
N GLU A 33 -33.26 1.60 -2.89
CA GLU A 33 -33.56 2.84 -3.65
C GLU A 33 -33.51 2.63 -5.17
N LEU A 34 -33.10 1.44 -5.65
CA LEU A 34 -33.05 1.16 -7.08
C LEU A 34 -34.45 0.89 -7.66
N PRO A 35 -34.72 1.31 -8.92
CA PRO A 35 -35.97 1.02 -9.60
C PRO A 35 -36.26 -0.49 -9.65
N LYS A 36 -37.54 -0.86 -9.53
CA LYS A 36 -38.04 -2.25 -9.59
C LYS A 36 -37.55 -3.18 -8.47
N VAL A 37 -36.87 -2.67 -7.45
CA VAL A 37 -36.52 -3.43 -6.25
C VAL A 37 -37.62 -3.32 -5.21
N ASP A 38 -38.21 -4.46 -4.84
CA ASP A 38 -39.12 -4.57 -3.69
C ASP A 38 -38.30 -4.94 -2.44
N ALA A 39 -38.24 -4.03 -1.47
CA ALA A 39 -37.37 -4.16 -0.30
C ALA A 39 -38.14 -4.60 0.94
N GLY A 40 -37.63 -5.64 1.62
CA GLY A 40 -38.14 -6.11 2.90
C GLY A 40 -37.72 -5.23 4.10
N ALA A 41 -37.73 -5.81 5.30
CA ALA A 41 -37.29 -5.12 6.51
C ALA A 41 -35.77 -4.83 6.45
N PRO A 42 -35.33 -3.59 6.71
CA PRO A 42 -33.92 -3.24 6.61
C PRO A 42 -33.08 -3.77 7.78
N PRO A 43 -31.82 -4.18 7.57
CA PRO A 43 -30.89 -4.51 8.65
C PRO A 43 -30.63 -3.31 9.59
N PRO A 44 -30.22 -3.57 10.86
CA PRO A 44 -30.08 -2.55 11.90
C PRO A 44 -28.90 -1.60 11.62
N TYR A 45 -29.19 -0.43 11.09
CA TYR A 45 -28.18 0.58 10.75
C TYR A 45 -27.60 1.31 11.97
N MET A 46 -28.47 1.79 12.87
CA MET A 46 -28.06 2.65 13.98
C MET A 46 -27.15 1.91 14.97
N ALA A 47 -27.47 0.65 15.30
CA ALA A 47 -26.67 -0.17 16.19
C ALA A 47 -25.26 -0.42 15.63
N ILE A 48 -25.15 -0.77 14.34
CA ILE A 48 -23.86 -1.02 13.69
C ILE A 48 -23.05 0.28 13.57
N SER A 49 -23.70 1.38 13.18
CA SER A 49 -23.05 2.69 13.07
C SER A 49 -22.53 3.20 14.41
N LEU A 50 -23.32 3.07 15.49
CA LEU A 50 -22.90 3.45 16.84
C LEU A 50 -21.74 2.57 17.33
N LYS A 51 -21.81 1.26 17.09
CA LYS A 51 -20.72 0.32 17.42
C LYS A 51 -19.42 0.72 16.73
N LEU A 52 -19.47 1.07 15.43
CA LEU A 52 -18.31 1.56 14.70
C LEU A 52 -17.81 2.89 15.27
N ALA A 53 -18.71 3.85 15.55
CA ALA A 53 -18.33 5.14 16.13
C ALA A 53 -17.61 5.00 17.49
N LEU A 54 -18.14 4.17 18.40
CA LEU A 54 -17.53 3.89 19.70
C LEU A 54 -16.17 3.20 19.55
N ARG A 55 -16.09 2.19 18.69
CA ARG A 55 -14.81 1.52 18.36
C ARG A 55 -13.79 2.54 17.82
N GLY A 56 -14.22 3.39 16.90
CA GLY A 56 -13.43 4.46 16.32
C GLY A 56 -12.83 5.35 17.38
N PHE A 57 -13.68 5.93 18.24
CA PHE A 57 -13.26 6.79 19.34
C PHE A 57 -12.19 6.15 20.23
N LEU A 58 -12.39 4.88 20.63
CA LEU A 58 -11.44 4.15 21.47
C LEU A 58 -10.10 3.90 20.76
N VAL A 59 -10.13 3.45 19.50
CA VAL A 59 -8.91 3.20 18.72
C VAL A 59 -8.16 4.49 18.45
N GLN A 60 -8.86 5.58 18.13
CA GLN A 60 -8.27 6.89 17.87
C GLN A 60 -7.69 7.51 19.15
N THR A 61 -8.32 7.29 20.30
CA THR A 61 -7.75 7.65 21.62
C THR A 61 -6.44 6.90 21.88
N LYS A 62 -6.40 5.60 21.58
CA LYS A 62 -5.15 4.83 21.66
C LYS A 62 -4.07 5.37 20.71
N VAL A 63 -4.44 5.78 19.50
CA VAL A 63 -3.52 6.45 18.56
C VAL A 63 -3.02 7.77 19.15
N ALA A 64 -3.89 8.59 19.73
CA ALA A 64 -3.54 9.87 20.35
C ALA A 64 -2.50 9.72 21.46
N LEU A 65 -2.69 8.77 22.37
CA LEU A 65 -1.73 8.50 23.44
C LEU A 65 -0.36 8.06 22.89
N ARG A 66 -0.37 7.18 21.89
CA ARG A 66 0.87 6.71 21.23
C ARG A 66 1.59 7.84 20.51
N ALA A 67 0.85 8.68 19.78
CA ALA A 67 1.37 9.85 19.07
C ALA A 67 2.00 10.85 20.04
N THR A 68 1.32 11.18 21.14
CA THR A 68 1.87 12.02 22.22
C THR A 68 3.19 11.45 22.73
N PHE A 69 3.21 10.18 23.14
CA PHE A 69 4.41 9.56 23.67
C PHE A 69 5.55 9.51 22.65
N ALA A 70 5.26 9.16 21.40
CA ALA A 70 6.23 9.17 20.31
C ALA A 70 6.84 10.56 20.08
N SER A 71 6.01 11.61 20.12
CA SER A 71 6.49 12.99 19.95
C SER A 71 7.45 13.43 21.05
N LEU A 72 7.24 12.95 22.28
CA LEU A 72 8.12 13.22 23.41
C LEU A 72 9.45 12.47 23.27
N ILE A 73 9.41 11.17 22.95
CA ILE A 73 10.62 10.36 22.74
C ILE A 73 11.52 10.98 21.67
N PHE A 74 10.94 11.33 20.52
CA PHE A 74 11.70 11.78 19.36
C PHE A 74 11.91 13.29 19.32
N ARG A 75 11.48 14.06 20.33
CA ARG A 75 11.59 15.53 20.35
C ARG A 75 13.01 16.04 20.06
N HIS A 76 14.01 15.33 20.58
CA HIS A 76 15.42 15.66 20.39
C HIS A 76 15.91 15.52 18.93
N HIS A 77 15.17 14.84 18.04
CA HIS A 77 15.51 14.79 16.61
C HIS A 77 15.38 16.15 15.92
N ARG A 78 14.59 17.09 16.49
CA ARG A 78 14.46 18.45 15.93
C ARG A 78 15.80 19.18 15.83
N SER A 79 16.71 18.97 16.78
CA SER A 79 18.03 19.62 16.76
C SER A 79 19.01 18.99 15.76
N ARG A 80 18.71 17.79 15.25
CA ARG A 80 19.52 17.11 14.22
C ARG A 80 19.08 17.46 12.80
N ALA A 81 17.86 18.00 12.65
CA ALA A 81 17.32 18.31 11.34
C ALA A 81 18.03 19.52 10.74
N LYS A 82 18.46 19.39 9.49
CA LYS A 82 19.13 20.44 8.73
C LYS A 82 18.17 21.10 7.76
N ILE A 83 18.22 22.41 7.70
CA ILE A 83 17.45 23.20 6.73
C ILE A 83 17.97 22.89 5.32
N GLY A 84 17.08 22.77 4.32
CA GLY A 84 17.49 22.59 2.92
C GLY A 84 18.09 21.21 2.59
N SER A 85 17.93 20.22 3.48
CA SER A 85 18.44 18.86 3.25
C SER A 85 17.73 18.16 2.07
N THR A 86 18.40 17.21 1.44
CA THR A 86 17.77 16.22 0.55
C THR A 86 17.32 15.03 1.37
N VAL A 87 16.06 14.65 1.19
CA VAL A 87 15.40 13.72 2.10
C VAL A 87 14.85 12.52 1.36
N ILE A 88 15.09 11.33 1.91
CA ILE A 88 14.24 10.16 1.67
C ILE A 88 13.23 10.05 2.82
N LEU A 89 11.93 10.11 2.51
CA LEU A 89 10.86 9.81 3.46
C LEU A 89 10.56 8.30 3.35
N ALA A 90 10.87 7.56 4.41
CA ALA A 90 10.86 6.10 4.42
C ALA A 90 9.86 5.54 5.44
N TYR A 91 9.25 4.41 5.10
CA TYR A 91 8.49 3.61 6.06
C TYR A 91 9.43 2.90 7.04
N GLY A 92 8.92 2.58 8.24
CA GLY A 92 9.67 1.80 9.25
C GLY A 92 9.82 0.32 8.90
N HIS A 93 10.26 -0.02 7.68
CA HIS A 93 10.35 -1.40 7.18
C HIS A 93 11.38 -2.22 7.96
N PRO A 94 11.14 -3.53 8.23
CA PRO A 94 12.09 -4.41 8.93
C PRO A 94 13.42 -4.62 8.20
N ASP A 95 13.44 -4.52 6.87
CA ASP A 95 14.67 -4.72 6.07
C ASP A 95 15.56 -3.46 5.96
N SER A 96 15.05 -2.27 6.30
CA SER A 96 15.90 -1.07 6.39
C SER A 96 16.98 -1.28 7.47
N ARG A 97 18.06 -0.50 7.46
CA ARG A 97 19.11 -0.64 8.47
C ARG A 97 19.64 0.71 8.91
N ALA A 98 20.32 0.75 10.05
CA ALA A 98 20.81 2.01 10.61
C ALA A 98 21.87 2.62 9.68
N GLU A 99 22.77 1.81 9.15
CA GLU A 99 23.93 2.18 8.31
C GLU A 99 23.61 2.70 6.90
N GLY A 100 22.37 3.14 6.64
CA GLY A 100 21.99 3.78 5.39
C GLY A 100 21.47 2.86 4.29
N TYR A 101 21.17 1.60 4.60
CA TYR A 101 20.34 0.76 3.71
C TYR A 101 18.85 1.02 4.00
N ASP A 102 18.04 1.20 2.97
CA ASP A 102 16.59 1.28 3.08
C ASP A 102 15.90 0.21 2.23
N ALA A 103 14.79 -0.35 2.70
CA ALA A 103 14.10 -1.43 2.01
C ALA A 103 13.54 -1.03 0.63
N TYR A 104 13.23 0.24 0.42
CA TYR A 104 12.67 0.74 -0.84
C TYR A 104 13.72 1.45 -1.68
N PHE A 105 14.62 2.20 -1.03
CA PHE A 105 15.67 2.96 -1.70
C PHE A 105 17.02 2.23 -1.78
N GLY A 106 17.13 1.02 -1.27
CA GLY A 106 18.38 0.25 -1.31
C GLY A 106 19.55 1.01 -0.70
N PRO A 107 20.69 1.16 -1.41
CA PRO A 107 21.91 1.77 -0.88
C PRO A 107 22.01 3.29 -1.07
N LEU A 108 20.93 4.02 -1.40
CA LEU A 108 21.02 5.46 -1.71
C LEU A 108 21.81 6.25 -0.64
N MET A 109 21.53 6.08 0.65
CA MET A 109 22.24 6.85 1.70
C MET A 109 23.71 6.45 1.90
N LYS A 110 24.13 5.29 1.37
CA LYS A 110 25.55 4.90 1.33
C LYS A 110 26.26 5.58 0.17
N LYS A 111 25.58 5.71 -0.97
CA LYS A 111 26.11 6.36 -2.17
C LYS A 111 26.10 7.90 -2.09
N TRP A 112 25.13 8.46 -1.36
CA TRP A 112 24.97 9.89 -1.10
C TRP A 112 24.92 10.14 0.42
N PRO A 113 26.08 10.28 1.08
CA PRO A 113 26.17 10.36 2.54
C PRO A 113 25.42 11.53 3.18
N GLU A 114 25.16 12.59 2.43
CA GLU A 114 24.42 13.78 2.81
C GLU A 114 22.90 13.59 2.87
N LEU A 115 22.37 12.49 2.32
CA LEU A 115 20.94 12.18 2.41
C LEU A 115 20.50 12.01 3.85
N VAL A 116 19.37 12.64 4.16
CA VAL A 116 18.67 12.49 5.43
C VAL A 116 17.51 11.52 5.23
N ARG A 117 17.39 10.55 6.13
CA ARG A 117 16.21 9.68 6.19
C ARG A 117 15.23 10.20 7.21
N VAL A 118 14.01 10.47 6.76
CA VAL A 118 12.90 10.85 7.61
C VAL A 118 11.94 9.68 7.69
N LEU A 119 11.71 9.18 8.90
CA LEU A 119 10.81 8.04 9.11
C LEU A 119 9.35 8.50 9.24
N HIS A 120 8.48 7.85 8.46
CA HIS A 120 7.04 8.04 8.49
C HIS A 120 6.43 7.68 9.87
N VAL A 121 5.32 8.30 10.27
CA VAL A 121 4.77 8.16 11.64
C VAL A 121 4.11 6.80 11.92
N ASP A 122 3.89 5.98 10.91
CA ASP A 122 3.31 4.63 11.02
C ASP A 122 4.32 3.58 11.48
N GLY A 123 5.62 3.90 11.44
CA GLY A 123 6.70 3.02 11.87
C GLY A 123 6.60 2.67 13.37
N PRO A 124 6.87 1.41 13.77
CA PRO A 124 6.96 1.05 15.18
C PRO A 124 8.03 1.88 15.91
N LEU A 125 7.74 2.33 17.14
CA LEU A 125 8.66 3.20 17.89
C LEU A 125 10.05 2.57 18.13
N GLY A 126 10.08 1.29 18.49
CA GLY A 126 11.35 0.56 18.67
C GLY A 126 12.16 0.50 17.37
N ARG A 127 11.47 0.34 16.25
CA ARG A 127 12.10 0.33 14.92
C ARG A 127 12.64 1.70 14.54
N ALA A 128 11.85 2.75 14.74
CA ALA A 128 12.29 4.12 14.51
C ALA A 128 13.50 4.48 15.39
N LYS A 129 13.51 4.05 16.66
CA LYS A 129 14.66 4.23 17.56
C LYS A 129 15.91 3.51 17.05
N SER A 130 15.78 2.25 16.61
CA SER A 130 16.89 1.46 16.06
C SER A 130 17.48 2.11 14.80
N LEU A 131 16.64 2.54 13.85
CA LEU A 131 17.10 3.19 12.62
C LEU A 131 17.72 4.57 12.87
N SER A 132 17.29 5.27 13.93
CA SER A 132 17.82 6.58 14.34
C SER A 132 19.14 6.51 15.13
N ALA A 133 19.75 5.32 15.22
CA ALA A 133 21.13 5.18 15.68
C ALA A 133 22.12 5.87 14.71
N ASP A 134 21.79 5.95 13.42
CA ASP A 134 22.46 6.84 12.48
C ASP A 134 21.92 8.27 12.65
N PRO A 135 22.79 9.28 12.89
CA PRO A 135 22.37 10.67 13.12
C PRO A 135 21.68 11.32 11.91
N ARG A 136 21.82 10.75 10.71
CA ARG A 136 21.12 11.18 9.49
C ARG A 136 19.70 10.66 9.42
N THR A 137 19.29 9.79 10.34
CA THR A 137 17.92 9.29 10.44
C THR A 137 17.16 9.99 11.56
N ILE A 138 16.03 10.58 11.20
CA ILE A 138 15.11 11.27 12.10
C ILE A 138 13.69 10.73 11.93
N SER A 139 12.79 11.07 12.86
CA SER A 139 11.42 10.55 12.90
C SER A 139 10.44 11.70 12.82
N LEU A 140 9.43 11.62 11.95
CA LEU A 140 8.42 12.67 11.81
C LEU A 140 7.67 12.95 13.12
N HIS A 141 7.54 11.96 14.00
CA HIS A 141 6.95 12.13 15.32
C HIS A 141 7.59 13.27 16.10
N ALA A 142 8.87 13.59 15.86
CA ALA A 142 9.53 14.70 16.50
C ALA A 142 8.80 16.03 16.30
N TRP A 143 8.12 16.25 15.16
CA TRP A 143 7.36 17.47 14.85
C TRP A 143 5.89 17.42 15.25
N GLY A 144 5.49 16.37 15.97
CA GLY A 144 4.20 16.27 16.61
C GLY A 144 3.99 17.34 17.69
N ASN A 145 2.71 17.62 17.98
CA ASN A 145 2.30 18.46 19.10
C ASN A 145 1.37 17.66 20.03
N PRO A 146 1.77 17.36 21.28
CA PRO A 146 0.92 16.67 22.25
C PRO A 146 -0.48 17.29 22.43
N LEU A 147 -0.60 18.61 22.39
CA LEU A 147 -1.91 19.28 22.49
C LEU A 147 -2.77 19.06 21.25
N ALA A 148 -2.15 18.97 20.07
CA ALA A 148 -2.87 18.62 18.85
C ALA A 148 -3.34 17.16 18.86
N ALA A 149 -2.62 16.27 19.55
CA ALA A 149 -3.02 14.87 19.70
C ALA A 149 -4.36 14.72 20.44
N LEU A 150 -4.72 15.66 21.32
CA LEU A 150 -6.01 15.68 22.03
C LEU A 150 -7.23 15.77 21.09
N LYS A 151 -7.03 16.23 19.84
CA LYS A 151 -8.10 16.31 18.82
C LYS A 151 -8.23 15.04 17.99
N LEU A 152 -7.27 14.12 18.07
CA LEU A 152 -7.25 12.89 17.27
C LEU A 152 -8.39 11.90 17.58
N PRO A 153 -8.92 11.78 18.83
CA PRO A 153 -10.10 10.95 19.12
C PRO A 153 -11.36 11.33 18.33
N PHE A 154 -11.38 12.53 17.75
CA PHE A 154 -12.49 13.06 16.96
C PHE A 154 -12.15 13.19 15.47
N ALA A 155 -10.98 12.68 15.05
CA ALA A 155 -10.55 12.71 13.66
C ALA A 155 -11.43 11.77 12.84
N ARG A 156 -12.09 12.32 11.82
CA ARG A 156 -12.95 11.56 10.92
C ARG A 156 -12.98 12.21 9.56
N TRP A 157 -13.10 11.40 8.52
CA TRP A 157 -13.52 11.90 7.23
C TRP A 157 -14.94 12.46 7.35
N LYS A 158 -15.14 13.69 6.87
CA LYS A 158 -16.44 14.37 6.82
C LYS A 158 -16.76 14.65 5.36
N PRO A 159 -17.39 13.69 4.64
CA PRO A 159 -17.82 13.94 3.28
C PRO A 159 -18.78 15.14 3.23
N PRO A 160 -18.73 15.98 2.17
CA PRO A 160 -19.71 17.04 1.96
C PRO A 160 -21.14 16.49 1.89
N ALA A 161 -22.13 17.30 2.28
CA ALA A 161 -23.54 16.90 2.23
C ALA A 161 -23.99 16.46 0.82
N THR A 162 -23.45 17.10 -0.22
CA THR A 162 -23.70 16.74 -1.63
C THR A 162 -23.30 15.29 -1.94
N HIS A 163 -22.20 14.78 -1.35
CA HIS A 163 -21.77 13.40 -1.54
C HIS A 163 -22.59 12.41 -0.72
N LEU A 164 -23.20 12.85 0.39
CA LEU A 164 -24.00 12.00 1.27
C LEU A 164 -25.45 11.82 0.78
N ASN A 165 -25.93 12.71 -0.07
CA ASN A 165 -27.31 12.77 -0.53
C ASN A 165 -27.48 12.44 -2.03
N GLY A 166 -26.39 12.18 -2.76
CA GLY A 166 -26.46 11.76 -4.17
C GLY A 166 -26.79 10.27 -4.34
N THR A 167 -26.83 9.80 -5.59
CA THR A 167 -27.08 8.39 -5.97
C THR A 167 -26.09 7.39 -5.34
N LEU A 168 -24.90 7.85 -5.00
CA LEU A 168 -23.88 7.07 -4.29
C LEU A 168 -23.80 7.40 -2.79
N GLY A 169 -24.81 8.09 -2.25
CA GLY A 169 -24.83 8.59 -0.88
C GLY A 169 -24.63 7.49 0.16
N TRP A 170 -25.29 6.35 0.00
CA TRP A 170 -25.13 5.20 0.89
C TRP A 170 -23.73 4.59 0.85
N LEU A 171 -23.10 4.53 -0.33
CA LEU A 171 -21.70 4.11 -0.46
C LEU A 171 -20.76 5.04 0.31
N VAL A 172 -20.95 6.36 0.17
CA VAL A 172 -20.13 7.36 0.87
C VAL A 172 -20.34 7.28 2.39
N ARG A 173 -21.60 7.14 2.85
CA ARG A 173 -21.94 6.96 4.28
C ARG A 173 -21.28 5.70 4.85
N ARG A 174 -21.30 4.59 4.09
CA ARG A 174 -20.65 3.34 4.48
C ARG A 174 -19.15 3.52 4.64
N ALA A 175 -18.50 4.10 3.63
CA ALA A 175 -17.06 4.34 3.65
C ALA A 175 -16.65 5.24 4.82
N ALA A 176 -17.38 6.33 5.07
CA ALA A 176 -17.15 7.22 6.20
C ALA A 176 -17.34 6.53 7.56
N ALA A 177 -18.36 5.67 7.70
CA ALA A 177 -18.59 4.92 8.94
C ALA A 177 -17.49 3.86 9.20
N LEU A 178 -17.07 3.13 8.16
CA LEU A 178 -16.01 2.12 8.26
C LEU A 178 -14.65 2.75 8.56
N GLU A 179 -14.29 3.83 7.86
CA GLU A 179 -13.06 4.57 8.11
C GLU A 179 -13.07 5.15 9.54
N GLY A 180 -14.19 5.78 9.92
CA GLY A 180 -14.41 6.32 11.27
C GLY A 180 -14.35 5.27 12.37
N GLY A 181 -14.65 4.01 12.08
CA GLY A 181 -14.52 2.88 13.01
C GLY A 181 -13.09 2.36 13.21
N SER A 182 -12.11 3.01 12.60
CA SER A 182 -10.69 2.65 12.65
C SER A 182 -9.81 3.77 13.21
N GLY A 183 -8.51 3.49 13.36
CA GLY A 183 -7.50 4.49 13.73
C GLY A 183 -6.91 5.26 12.55
N GLN A 184 -7.33 4.98 11.31
CA GLN A 184 -6.72 5.55 10.10
C GLN A 184 -6.85 7.08 10.07
N ALA A 185 -8.04 7.63 10.27
CA ALA A 185 -8.25 9.08 10.25
C ALA A 185 -7.38 9.82 11.30
N ALA A 186 -7.24 9.27 12.50
CA ALA A 186 -6.36 9.81 13.55
C ALA A 186 -4.88 9.74 13.13
N MET A 187 -4.43 8.62 12.56
CA MET A 187 -3.05 8.47 12.13
C MET A 187 -2.73 9.40 10.94
N SER A 188 -3.60 9.47 9.95
CA SER A 188 -3.46 10.41 8.81
C SER A 188 -3.44 11.86 9.28
N ARG A 189 -4.29 12.23 10.26
CA ARG A 189 -4.28 13.59 10.82
C ARG A 189 -2.98 13.87 11.57
N TRP A 190 -2.48 12.90 12.34
CA TRP A 190 -1.20 13.02 13.04
C TRP A 190 -0.03 13.19 12.07
N GLN A 191 0.01 12.37 11.02
CA GLN A 191 0.98 12.44 9.92
C GLN A 191 0.98 13.85 9.31
N GLN A 192 -0.18 14.39 8.93
CA GLN A 192 -0.31 15.74 8.37
C GLN A 192 0.22 16.83 9.31
N ILE A 193 -0.07 16.75 10.62
CA ILE A 193 0.44 17.70 11.62
C ILE A 193 1.96 17.65 11.66
N CYS A 194 2.53 16.44 11.76
CA CYS A 194 3.97 16.24 11.83
C CYS A 194 4.67 16.74 10.55
N GLN A 195 4.17 16.34 9.38
CA GLN A 195 4.71 16.75 8.08
C GLN A 195 4.67 18.26 7.90
N LYS A 196 3.53 18.92 8.14
CA LYS A 196 3.40 20.37 7.96
C LYS A 196 4.33 21.15 8.89
N ASN A 197 4.45 20.73 10.15
CA ASN A 197 5.39 21.35 11.09
C ASN A 197 6.85 21.10 10.71
N TRP A 198 7.17 19.91 10.23
CA TRP A 198 8.50 19.54 9.77
C TRP A 198 8.92 20.34 8.53
N LEU A 199 8.06 20.39 7.51
CA LEU A 199 8.28 21.17 6.28
C LEU A 199 8.48 22.65 6.61
N ARG A 200 7.63 23.22 7.46
CA ARG A 200 7.76 24.61 7.91
C ARG A 200 9.10 24.90 8.56
N GLN A 201 9.58 24.00 9.42
CA GLN A 201 10.82 24.21 10.18
C GLN A 201 12.07 23.93 9.34
N THR A 202 12.04 22.90 8.49
CA THR A 202 13.25 22.35 7.87
C THR A 202 13.37 22.67 6.38
N ARG A 203 12.27 23.00 5.70
CA ARG A 203 12.23 23.33 4.26
C ARG A 203 13.25 22.52 3.44
N PRO A 204 13.11 21.18 3.40
CA PRO A 204 14.01 20.34 2.60
C PRO A 204 14.05 20.87 1.17
N ARG A 205 15.21 20.80 0.49
CA ARG A 205 15.26 21.21 -0.92
C ARG A 205 14.53 20.23 -1.84
N LEU A 206 14.53 18.96 -1.44
CA LEU A 206 13.96 17.85 -2.18
C LEU A 206 13.53 16.74 -1.23
N ILE A 207 12.37 16.14 -1.49
CA ILE A 207 11.89 14.96 -0.79
C ILE A 207 11.51 13.88 -1.79
N THR A 208 12.02 12.66 -1.61
CA THR A 208 11.54 11.47 -2.32
C THR A 208 11.00 10.42 -1.36
N TRP A 209 9.94 9.69 -1.75
CA TRP A 209 9.32 8.62 -0.94
C TRP A 209 8.71 7.54 -1.83
N PRO A 210 8.49 6.31 -1.33
CA PRO A 210 7.76 5.30 -2.07
C PRO A 210 6.31 5.75 -2.20
N TRP A 211 5.89 6.06 -3.43
CA TRP A 211 4.63 6.73 -3.73
C TRP A 211 3.59 5.76 -4.29
N GLU A 212 2.36 5.87 -3.80
CA GLU A 212 1.23 5.01 -4.20
C GLU A 212 -0.08 5.81 -4.44
N ASN A 213 0.01 7.14 -4.46
CA ASN A 213 -1.12 8.09 -4.55
C ASN A 213 -2.15 7.99 -3.41
N HIS A 214 -1.70 7.75 -2.18
CA HIS A 214 -2.58 7.70 -1.00
C HIS A 214 -3.10 9.09 -0.64
N ALA A 215 -4.24 9.16 0.05
CA ALA A 215 -4.83 10.44 0.45
C ALA A 215 -3.93 11.31 1.32
N TRP A 216 -3.07 10.69 2.15
CA TRP A 216 -2.11 11.45 2.95
C TRP A 216 -0.96 12.00 2.10
N GLU A 217 -0.54 11.30 1.04
CA GLU A 217 0.53 11.72 0.12
C GLU A 217 0.09 12.95 -0.66
N ARG A 218 -1.17 12.98 -1.10
CA ARG A 218 -1.77 14.15 -1.75
C ARG A 218 -1.70 15.39 -0.86
N GLY A 219 -2.15 15.26 0.40
CA GLY A 219 -2.04 16.34 1.38
C GLY A 219 -0.59 16.72 1.70
N PHE A 220 0.34 15.76 1.62
CA PHE A 220 1.77 16.00 1.80
C PHE A 220 2.36 16.81 0.64
N VAL A 221 2.04 16.47 -0.61
CA VAL A 221 2.44 17.23 -1.80
C VAL A 221 1.92 18.68 -1.71
N CYS A 222 0.64 18.89 -1.42
CA CYS A 222 0.10 20.24 -1.26
C CYS A 222 0.85 21.03 -0.17
N SER A 223 1.21 20.37 0.94
CA SER A 223 1.99 21.00 2.01
C SER A 223 3.43 21.27 1.59
N ALA A 224 4.06 20.41 0.79
CA ALA A 224 5.40 20.61 0.27
C ALA A 224 5.45 21.83 -0.65
N ARG A 225 4.45 21.98 -1.53
CA ARG A 225 4.28 23.15 -2.40
C ARG A 225 4.09 24.46 -1.61
N GLU A 226 3.30 24.45 -0.54
CA GLU A 226 3.15 25.61 0.37
C GLU A 226 4.49 26.12 0.93
N PHE A 227 5.51 25.25 1.01
CA PHE A 227 6.85 25.59 1.49
C PHE A 227 7.94 25.49 0.41
N GLU A 228 7.56 25.50 -0.88
CA GLU A 228 8.48 25.49 -2.03
C GLU A 228 9.46 24.30 -2.02
N VAL A 229 8.98 23.14 -1.55
CA VAL A 229 9.78 21.91 -1.49
C VAL A 229 9.50 21.05 -2.70
N ARG A 230 10.54 20.73 -3.48
CA ARG A 230 10.44 19.80 -4.61
C ARG A 230 10.14 18.38 -4.13
N THR A 231 9.28 17.68 -4.86
CA THR A 231 8.81 16.33 -4.53
C THR A 231 9.06 15.33 -5.66
N ILE A 232 9.56 14.14 -5.30
CA ILE A 232 9.72 12.99 -6.20
C ILE A 232 8.98 11.77 -5.63
N GLY A 233 7.91 11.35 -6.29
CA GLY A 233 7.24 10.10 -5.95
C GLY A 233 7.95 8.91 -6.60
N TYR A 234 8.49 7.99 -5.80
CA TYR A 234 9.14 6.78 -6.32
C TYR A 234 8.13 5.63 -6.38
N LEU A 235 7.71 5.26 -7.59
CA LEU A 235 6.77 4.18 -7.85
C LEU A 235 7.48 2.82 -7.74
N HIS A 236 7.61 2.34 -6.51
CA HIS A 236 8.40 1.16 -6.17
C HIS A 236 7.71 -0.19 -6.47
N THR A 237 6.40 -0.20 -6.70
CA THR A 237 5.62 -1.41 -7.02
C THR A 237 4.85 -1.24 -8.32
N PRO A 238 4.69 -2.32 -9.11
CA PRO A 238 3.89 -2.30 -10.31
C PRO A 238 2.41 -2.19 -9.95
N HIS A 239 1.71 -1.29 -10.62
CA HIS A 239 0.26 -1.17 -10.54
C HIS A 239 -0.38 -1.90 -11.70
N GLY A 240 -1.07 -3.01 -11.42
CA GLY A 240 -1.87 -3.70 -12.43
C GLY A 240 -3.14 -2.96 -12.83
N ARG A 241 -3.81 -3.49 -13.85
CA ARG A 241 -4.90 -2.87 -14.63
C ARG A 241 -6.07 -2.26 -13.86
N HIS A 242 -6.35 -2.69 -12.62
CA HIS A 242 -7.48 -2.20 -11.83
C HIS A 242 -7.09 -1.29 -10.65
N HIS A 243 -5.82 -0.87 -10.56
CA HIS A 243 -5.37 0.11 -9.56
C HIS A 243 -5.74 1.54 -9.95
N TRP A 244 -7.03 1.82 -10.15
CA TRP A 244 -7.52 3.13 -10.58
C TRP A 244 -7.25 4.27 -9.60
N GLY A 245 -7.01 3.93 -8.33
CA GLY A 245 -6.65 4.92 -7.29
C GLY A 245 -5.33 5.63 -7.53
N ILE A 246 -4.50 5.17 -8.48
CA ILE A 246 -3.29 5.89 -8.88
C ILE A 246 -3.54 6.94 -9.97
N SER A 247 -4.70 6.93 -10.65
CA SER A 247 -4.98 7.94 -11.69
C SER A 247 -5.25 9.31 -11.08
N PRO A 248 -4.77 10.42 -11.68
CA PRO A 248 -5.14 11.76 -11.27
C PRO A 248 -6.64 12.03 -11.42
N ALA A 249 -7.36 11.30 -12.27
CA ALA A 249 -8.81 11.39 -12.37
C ALA A 249 -9.53 10.93 -11.08
N SER A 250 -8.84 10.17 -10.22
CA SER A 250 -9.35 9.79 -8.89
C SER A 250 -9.03 10.82 -7.81
N ASN A 251 -8.21 11.82 -8.13
CA ASN A 251 -7.85 12.91 -7.23
C ASN A 251 -8.90 14.02 -7.31
N ARG A 252 -9.27 14.58 -6.16
CA ARG A 252 -10.21 15.72 -6.10
C ARG A 252 -9.69 16.96 -6.85
N ASP A 253 -8.38 17.10 -6.86
CA ASP A 253 -7.60 18.23 -7.34
C ASP A 253 -6.71 17.82 -8.53
N GLY A 254 -7.00 16.68 -9.18
CA GLY A 254 -6.29 16.23 -10.37
C GLY A 254 -4.78 16.08 -10.14
N LEU A 255 -4.00 16.85 -10.90
CA LEU A 255 -2.53 16.85 -10.86
C LEU A 255 -1.98 17.74 -9.72
N ASP A 256 -2.78 18.63 -9.14
CA ASP A 256 -2.34 19.62 -8.14
C ASP A 256 -1.95 19.01 -6.79
N SER A 257 -2.19 17.71 -6.60
CA SER A 257 -1.73 16.94 -5.44
C SER A 257 -0.83 15.77 -5.78
N THR A 258 -0.31 15.74 -7.01
CA THR A 258 0.67 14.74 -7.46
C THR A 258 2.09 15.28 -7.34
N PRO A 259 3.11 14.44 -7.09
CA PRO A 259 4.50 14.88 -7.00
C PRO A 259 4.94 15.65 -8.25
N ASP A 260 5.97 16.50 -8.11
CA ASP A 260 6.51 17.26 -9.24
C ASP A 260 7.15 16.33 -10.29
N GLU A 261 7.67 15.19 -9.85
CA GLU A 261 8.16 14.13 -10.72
C GLU A 261 7.83 12.75 -10.12
N ILE A 262 7.46 11.80 -10.98
CA ILE A 262 7.19 10.41 -10.62
C ILE A 262 8.23 9.51 -11.27
N VAL A 263 9.03 8.85 -10.43
CA VAL A 263 10.11 7.98 -10.86
C VAL A 263 9.64 6.54 -10.81
N CYS A 264 9.57 5.91 -11.98
CA CYS A 264 9.14 4.54 -12.16
C CYS A 264 10.31 3.55 -12.09
N THR A 265 10.02 2.33 -11.63
CA THR A 265 10.96 1.21 -11.62
C THR A 265 11.30 0.68 -13.01
N GLY A 266 10.52 1.01 -14.04
CA GLY A 266 10.69 0.54 -15.41
C GLY A 266 9.80 1.27 -16.41
N ALA A 267 9.98 0.96 -17.69
CA ALA A 267 9.30 1.60 -18.81
C ALA A 267 7.79 1.31 -18.86
N ILE A 268 7.34 0.11 -18.48
CA ILE A 268 5.90 -0.20 -18.53
C ILE A 268 5.10 0.56 -17.46
N PRO A 269 5.51 0.60 -16.17
CA PRO A 269 4.86 1.48 -15.20
C PRO A 269 4.79 2.94 -15.65
N ALA A 270 5.84 3.45 -16.31
CA ALA A 270 5.85 4.81 -16.87
C ALA A 270 4.80 5.01 -17.97
N LYS A 271 4.76 4.10 -18.97
CA LYS A 271 3.71 4.10 -20.02
C LYS A 271 2.31 4.01 -19.42
N ARG A 272 2.14 3.21 -18.37
CA ARG A 272 0.86 3.07 -17.68
C ARG A 272 0.44 4.37 -17.01
N LEU A 273 1.32 5.04 -16.28
CA LEU A 273 1.00 6.35 -15.69
C LEU A 273 0.62 7.37 -16.77
N ALA A 274 1.36 7.44 -17.88
CA ALA A 274 1.02 8.32 -18.99
C ALA A 274 -0.40 8.02 -19.52
N SER A 275 -0.75 6.74 -19.70
CA SER A 275 -2.10 6.33 -20.15
C SER A 275 -3.21 6.67 -19.14
N LEU A 276 -2.86 6.86 -17.86
CA LEU A 276 -3.80 7.25 -16.81
C LEU A 276 -3.97 8.77 -16.69
N GLY A 277 -3.27 9.55 -17.52
CA GLY A 277 -3.41 11.01 -17.59
C GLY A 277 -2.28 11.80 -16.91
N TYR A 278 -1.16 11.16 -16.57
CA TYR A 278 0.02 11.88 -16.10
C TYR A 278 0.81 12.51 -17.26
N PRO A 279 1.28 13.76 -17.15
CA PRO A 279 2.13 14.38 -18.15
C PRO A 279 3.44 13.60 -18.36
N PRO A 280 3.88 13.31 -19.61
CA PRO A 280 5.11 12.56 -19.86
C PRO A 280 6.37 13.21 -19.29
N ASP A 281 6.43 14.53 -19.22
CA ASP A 281 7.51 15.33 -18.64
C ASP A 281 7.56 15.28 -17.10
N HIS A 282 6.49 14.78 -16.46
CA HIS A 282 6.46 14.50 -15.02
C HIS A 282 6.85 13.04 -14.70
N ILE A 283 7.16 12.21 -15.71
CA ILE A 283 7.45 10.78 -15.53
C ILE A 283 8.88 10.46 -15.96
N SER A 284 9.62 9.82 -15.06
CA SER A 284 10.98 9.35 -15.31
C SER A 284 11.11 7.84 -15.05
N VAL A 285 12.09 7.19 -15.68
CA VAL A 285 12.47 5.80 -15.37
C VAL A 285 13.80 5.84 -14.61
N GLY A 286 13.75 5.63 -13.30
CA GLY A 286 14.94 5.63 -12.43
C GLY A 286 15.45 4.23 -12.08
N GLY A 287 14.75 3.19 -12.54
CA GLY A 287 15.06 1.80 -12.24
C GLY A 287 14.66 1.37 -10.83
N SER A 288 14.72 0.06 -10.61
CA SER A 288 14.28 -0.59 -9.38
C SER A 288 15.39 -0.65 -8.34
N LEU A 289 15.34 0.28 -7.38
CA LEU A 289 16.26 0.34 -6.24
C LEU A 289 16.13 -0.86 -5.28
N ARG A 290 15.01 -1.58 -5.32
CA ARG A 290 14.73 -2.75 -4.46
C ARG A 290 15.03 -4.08 -5.16
N HIS A 291 14.79 -4.19 -6.46
CA HIS A 291 14.87 -5.44 -7.21
C HIS A 291 15.85 -5.27 -8.36
N VAL A 292 17.09 -5.76 -8.20
CA VAL A 292 18.17 -5.42 -9.14
C VAL A 292 18.32 -6.45 -10.26
N VAL A 293 18.08 -7.74 -10.00
CA VAL A 293 18.07 -8.82 -11.02
C VAL A 293 17.27 -10.00 -10.49
N PHE A 294 16.40 -10.59 -11.30
CA PHE A 294 15.81 -11.91 -11.00
C PHE A 294 16.61 -12.98 -11.75
N GLY A 295 17.36 -13.80 -11.02
CA GLY A 295 17.96 -15.01 -11.57
C GLY A 295 16.93 -16.12 -11.77
N SER A 296 17.30 -17.19 -12.47
CA SER A 296 16.49 -18.41 -12.48
C SER A 296 16.36 -18.92 -11.05
N LEU A 297 15.13 -19.10 -10.59
CA LEU A 297 14.86 -19.69 -9.29
C LEU A 297 14.86 -21.22 -9.41
N PRO A 298 15.29 -21.94 -8.35
CA PRO A 298 15.27 -23.39 -8.34
C PRO A 298 13.83 -23.91 -8.28
N HIS A 299 13.49 -24.81 -9.20
CA HIS A 299 12.17 -25.44 -9.30
C HIS A 299 12.28 -26.94 -9.07
N ASP A 300 11.45 -27.46 -8.19
CA ASP A 300 11.31 -28.88 -7.89
C ASP A 300 9.80 -29.22 -7.79
N PRO A 301 9.22 -29.98 -8.75
CA PRO A 301 7.80 -30.35 -8.72
C PRO A 301 7.37 -31.06 -7.43
N ASP A 302 8.30 -31.74 -6.76
CA ASP A 302 8.06 -32.45 -5.50
C ASP A 302 8.37 -31.58 -4.27
N GLY A 303 8.88 -30.36 -4.46
CA GLY A 303 9.25 -29.42 -3.43
C GLY A 303 8.04 -28.77 -2.71
N PRO A 304 8.28 -27.92 -1.69
CA PRO A 304 7.21 -27.20 -1.02
C PRO A 304 6.47 -26.21 -1.92
N VAL A 305 5.18 -26.04 -1.66
CA VAL A 305 4.39 -24.91 -2.20
C VAL A 305 4.52 -23.71 -1.27
N LEU A 306 4.93 -22.57 -1.81
CA LEU A 306 5.03 -21.32 -1.05
C LEU A 306 3.68 -20.58 -1.05
N MET A 307 3.11 -20.37 0.13
CA MET A 307 1.93 -19.55 0.39
C MET A 307 2.36 -18.14 0.79
N ALA A 308 2.37 -17.21 -0.17
CA ALA A 308 2.72 -15.81 0.05
C ALA A 308 1.52 -15.02 0.56
N LEU A 309 1.44 -14.82 1.88
CA LEU A 309 0.28 -14.23 2.53
C LEU A 309 0.23 -12.70 2.30
N PRO A 310 -0.92 -12.13 1.90
CA PRO A 310 -1.06 -10.69 1.74
C PRO A 310 -1.23 -9.97 3.10
N ASN A 311 -1.18 -8.63 3.08
CA ASN A 311 -1.50 -7.79 4.25
C ASN A 311 -3.00 -7.86 4.64
N ASN A 312 -3.89 -8.30 3.72
CA ASN A 312 -5.29 -8.51 4.05
C ASN A 312 -5.44 -9.77 4.93
N LYS A 313 -5.79 -9.56 6.20
CA LYS A 313 -5.91 -10.61 7.22
C LYS A 313 -6.90 -11.71 6.86
N ASP A 314 -8.02 -11.35 6.26
CA ASP A 314 -9.06 -12.34 5.92
C ASP A 314 -8.57 -13.26 4.79
N ILE A 315 -7.95 -12.70 3.76
CA ILE A 315 -7.34 -13.47 2.66
C ILE A 315 -6.18 -14.32 3.20
N ALA A 316 -5.31 -13.74 4.03
CA ALA A 316 -4.20 -14.45 4.65
C ALA A 316 -4.68 -15.65 5.50
N GLN A 317 -5.77 -15.48 6.26
CA GLN A 317 -6.38 -16.56 7.06
C GLN A 317 -6.98 -17.67 6.19
N GLN A 318 -7.61 -17.33 5.06
CA GLN A 318 -8.10 -18.33 4.11
C GLN A 318 -6.95 -19.15 3.52
N MET A 319 -5.88 -18.48 3.08
CA MET A 319 -4.67 -19.13 2.55
C MET A 319 -3.99 -20.00 3.61
N GLU A 320 -3.86 -19.52 4.84
CA GLU A 320 -3.27 -20.28 5.94
C GLU A 320 -4.13 -21.49 6.33
N LYS A 321 -5.46 -21.37 6.34
CA LYS A 321 -6.37 -22.50 6.57
C LYS A 321 -6.19 -23.61 5.53
N ILE A 322 -5.96 -23.25 4.26
CA ILE A 322 -5.63 -24.21 3.20
C ILE A 322 -4.30 -24.89 3.49
N ALA A 323 -3.26 -24.11 3.82
CA ALA A 323 -1.94 -24.63 4.16
C ALA A 323 -1.99 -25.63 5.34
N VAL A 324 -2.79 -25.33 6.38
CA VAL A 324 -3.04 -26.26 7.49
C VAL A 324 -3.70 -27.56 7.02
N GLY A 325 -4.70 -27.46 6.13
CA GLY A 325 -5.35 -28.63 5.54
C GLY A 325 -4.39 -29.50 4.74
N TRP A 326 -3.44 -28.89 4.03
CA TRP A 326 -2.41 -29.57 3.25
C TRP A 326 -1.32 -30.21 4.11
N ALA A 327 -0.84 -29.50 5.13
CA ALA A 327 0.14 -30.03 6.08
C ALA A 327 -0.39 -31.29 6.78
N LYS A 328 -1.68 -31.33 7.15
CA LYS A 328 -2.35 -32.53 7.71
C LYS A 328 -2.40 -33.72 6.75
N LYS A 329 -2.26 -33.49 5.44
CA LYS A 329 -2.17 -34.51 4.40
C LYS A 329 -0.72 -34.81 4.00
N ASN A 330 0.25 -34.41 4.83
CA ASN A 330 1.69 -34.55 4.60
C ASN A 330 2.21 -33.86 3.33
N LYS A 331 1.55 -32.80 2.86
CA LYS A 331 2.09 -31.96 1.78
C LYS A 331 3.07 -30.94 2.33
N MET A 332 4.17 -30.72 1.61
CA MET A 332 5.16 -29.71 1.97
C MET A 332 4.65 -28.30 1.64
N VAL A 333 4.57 -27.45 2.65
CA VAL A 333 4.13 -26.06 2.51
C VAL A 333 5.10 -25.14 3.22
N LEU A 334 5.37 -23.98 2.61
CA LEU A 334 6.07 -22.87 3.24
C LEU A 334 5.14 -21.66 3.28
N ILE A 335 5.10 -20.96 4.40
CA ILE A 335 4.30 -19.76 4.59
C ILE A 335 5.22 -18.56 4.67
N LYS A 336 4.98 -17.56 3.82
CA LYS A 336 5.68 -16.28 3.88
C LYS A 336 4.69 -15.18 4.26
N PRO A 337 4.68 -14.73 5.52
CA PRO A 337 3.83 -13.62 5.97
C PRO A 337 4.20 -12.31 5.27
N HIS A 338 3.24 -11.38 5.19
CA HIS A 338 3.53 -10.02 4.74
C HIS A 338 4.43 -9.29 5.74
N PRO A 339 5.55 -8.65 5.33
CA PRO A 339 6.55 -8.09 6.25
C PRO A 339 5.98 -6.98 7.15
N MET A 340 5.05 -6.18 6.64
CA MET A 340 4.46 -5.05 7.39
C MET A 340 3.24 -5.45 8.25
N ALA A 341 2.71 -6.66 8.07
CA ALA A 341 1.52 -7.09 8.78
C ALA A 341 1.50 -8.61 8.97
N PRO A 342 2.49 -9.16 9.68
CA PRO A 342 2.54 -10.60 9.92
C PRO A 342 1.29 -11.05 10.66
N ALA A 343 0.77 -12.23 10.30
CA ALA A 343 -0.28 -12.87 11.06
C ALA A 343 0.22 -13.06 12.50
N LYS A 344 -0.56 -12.57 13.47
CA LYS A 344 -0.16 -12.63 14.89
C LYS A 344 -0.19 -14.04 15.47
N ILE A 345 -0.98 -14.92 14.87
CA ILE A 345 -1.15 -16.29 15.30
C ILE A 345 -0.59 -17.15 14.17
N ARG A 346 0.44 -17.91 14.48
CA ARG A 346 0.96 -18.96 13.62
C ARG A 346 0.22 -20.24 13.96
N THR A 347 -0.43 -20.84 12.97
CA THR A 347 -1.21 -22.08 13.16
C THR A 347 -0.42 -23.34 12.80
N LEU A 348 0.75 -23.19 12.19
CA LEU A 348 1.69 -24.26 11.85
C LEU A 348 2.99 -24.17 12.67
N PRO A 349 3.83 -25.22 12.68
CA PRO A 349 5.17 -25.14 13.27
C PRO A 349 6.00 -24.01 12.67
N ASP A 350 6.87 -23.38 13.47
CA ASP A 350 7.71 -22.26 13.03
C ASP A 350 8.62 -22.61 11.84
N THR A 351 9.00 -23.87 11.69
CA THR A 351 9.79 -24.39 10.56
C THR A 351 9.09 -24.27 9.21
N MET A 352 7.77 -24.07 9.20
CA MET A 352 6.99 -23.83 7.97
C MET A 352 6.85 -22.35 7.65
N TYR A 353 7.35 -21.43 8.48
CA TYR A 353 7.33 -20.00 8.19
C TYR A 353 8.70 -19.52 7.74
N THR A 354 8.73 -18.64 6.75
CA THR A 354 9.97 -18.04 6.26
C THR A 354 9.80 -16.54 6.05
N GLU A 355 10.88 -15.81 6.35
CA GLU A 355 11.05 -14.40 5.99
C GLU A 355 12.02 -14.24 4.82
N ASP A 356 12.67 -15.33 4.38
CA ASP A 356 13.71 -15.30 3.36
C ASP A 356 13.16 -14.93 1.97
N PRO A 357 13.92 -14.17 1.17
CA PRO A 357 13.59 -13.93 -0.23
C PRO A 357 13.60 -15.22 -1.06
N LEU A 358 12.93 -15.22 -2.21
CA LEU A 358 12.72 -16.42 -3.04
C LEU A 358 14.02 -17.13 -3.44
N ASP A 359 15.09 -16.37 -3.69
CA ASP A 359 16.41 -16.87 -4.09
C ASP A 359 17.18 -17.59 -2.97
N ARG A 360 16.67 -17.55 -1.73
CA ARG A 360 17.23 -18.24 -0.56
C ARG A 360 16.37 -19.39 -0.06
N LEU A 361 15.21 -19.61 -0.67
CA LEU A 361 14.33 -20.71 -0.32
C LEU A 361 14.85 -22.03 -0.94
N PRO A 362 14.46 -23.19 -0.37
CA PRO A 362 14.65 -24.46 -1.07
C PRO A 362 13.93 -24.43 -2.43
N PRO A 363 14.31 -25.33 -3.37
CA PRO A 363 13.57 -25.50 -4.62
C PRO A 363 12.06 -25.62 -4.37
N LEU A 364 11.26 -24.81 -5.07
CA LEU A 364 9.81 -24.73 -4.85
C LEU A 364 9.07 -25.48 -5.96
N ALA A 365 7.94 -26.10 -5.62
CA ALA A 365 7.01 -26.66 -6.59
C ALA A 365 6.17 -25.58 -7.25
N ALA A 366 5.66 -24.64 -6.45
CA ALA A 366 4.86 -23.52 -6.94
C ALA A 366 4.79 -22.38 -5.91
N VAL A 367 4.35 -21.22 -6.37
CA VAL A 367 4.03 -20.06 -5.54
C VAL A 367 2.55 -19.73 -5.65
N VAL A 368 1.86 -19.68 -4.51
CA VAL A 368 0.47 -19.24 -4.40
C VAL A 368 0.44 -17.88 -3.72
N TYR A 369 -0.14 -16.88 -4.39
CA TYR A 369 -0.20 -15.51 -3.89
C TYR A 369 -1.56 -14.88 -4.20
N ALA A 370 -1.93 -13.81 -3.50
CA ALA A 370 -3.18 -13.07 -3.78
C ALA A 370 -2.92 -11.66 -4.34
N MET A 371 -2.02 -10.89 -3.71
CA MET A 371 -1.85 -9.45 -3.97
C MET A 371 -0.39 -8.96 -3.98
N SER A 372 0.57 -9.82 -3.64
CA SER A 372 1.96 -9.42 -3.43
C SER A 372 2.76 -9.36 -4.73
N SER A 373 3.84 -8.57 -4.72
CA SER A 373 4.86 -8.56 -5.79
C SER A 373 5.52 -9.93 -5.99
N ILE A 374 5.50 -10.78 -4.95
CA ILE A 374 6.12 -12.12 -4.96
C ILE A 374 5.61 -12.97 -6.14
N GLY A 375 4.35 -12.81 -6.57
CA GLY A 375 3.87 -13.50 -7.77
C GLY A 375 4.65 -13.10 -9.02
N LEU A 376 4.94 -11.81 -9.21
CA LEU A 376 5.75 -11.32 -10.33
C LEU A 376 7.22 -11.71 -10.18
N GLU A 377 7.77 -11.69 -8.97
CA GLU A 377 9.14 -12.14 -8.67
C GLU A 377 9.32 -13.64 -9.01
N ALA A 378 8.32 -14.47 -8.67
CA ALA A 378 8.32 -15.89 -8.98
C ALA A 378 8.20 -16.17 -10.49
N LEU A 379 7.36 -15.41 -11.21
CA LEU A 379 7.27 -15.47 -12.67
C LEU A 379 8.59 -15.09 -13.35
N ALA A 380 9.23 -14.03 -12.87
CA ALA A 380 10.54 -13.61 -13.36
C ALA A 380 11.59 -14.71 -13.19
N GLY A 381 11.56 -15.40 -12.05
CA GLY A 381 12.42 -16.54 -11.76
C GLY A 381 12.03 -17.86 -12.43
N GLY A 382 10.93 -17.92 -13.18
CA GLY A 382 10.48 -19.12 -13.90
C GLY A 382 9.88 -20.21 -13.00
N LEU A 383 9.30 -19.83 -11.86
CA LEU A 383 8.52 -20.73 -11.01
C LEU A 383 7.06 -20.79 -11.49
N PRO A 384 6.35 -21.92 -11.31
CA PRO A 384 4.91 -21.97 -11.45
C PRO A 384 4.21 -21.07 -10.43
N VAL A 385 3.26 -20.27 -10.88
CA VAL A 385 2.51 -19.32 -10.03
C VAL A 385 1.00 -19.52 -10.17
N ILE A 386 0.30 -19.49 -9.03
CA ILE A 386 -1.17 -19.42 -8.96
C ILE A 386 -1.60 -18.18 -8.20
N ARG A 387 -2.59 -17.46 -8.76
CA ARG A 387 -3.27 -16.39 -8.06
C ARG A 387 -4.46 -16.94 -7.27
N PHE A 388 -4.44 -16.79 -5.95
CA PHE A 388 -5.54 -17.17 -5.07
C PHE A 388 -6.67 -16.14 -5.13
N HIS A 389 -7.89 -16.61 -5.42
CA HIS A 389 -9.12 -15.83 -5.36
C HIS A 389 -9.85 -16.15 -4.04
N PRO A 390 -9.89 -15.21 -3.08
CA PRO A 390 -10.59 -15.42 -1.81
C PRO A 390 -12.12 -15.47 -1.99
N GLY A 391 -12.80 -16.30 -1.19
CA GLY A 391 -14.26 -16.45 -1.29
C GLY A 391 -15.07 -15.22 -0.80
N THR A 392 -14.43 -14.28 -0.13
CA THR A 392 -15.05 -13.16 0.59
C THR A 392 -14.87 -11.81 -0.10
N SER A 393 -14.09 -11.73 -1.18
CA SER A 393 -13.90 -10.48 -1.91
C SER A 393 -13.89 -10.68 -3.42
N VAL A 394 -14.31 -9.65 -4.15
CA VAL A 394 -14.02 -9.54 -5.58
C VAL A 394 -12.51 -9.64 -5.72
N ALA A 395 -12.04 -10.52 -6.61
CA ALA A 395 -10.64 -10.94 -6.70
C ALA A 395 -9.71 -9.74 -6.52
N PRO A 396 -8.72 -9.82 -5.62
CA PRO A 396 -7.89 -8.68 -5.39
C PRO A 396 -7.16 -8.27 -6.67
N ILE A 397 -6.91 -6.97 -6.81
CA ILE A 397 -6.30 -6.40 -8.00
C ILE A 397 -4.94 -7.07 -8.19
N ALA A 398 -4.80 -7.81 -9.28
CA ALA A 398 -3.52 -8.42 -9.62
C ALA A 398 -2.52 -7.28 -9.82
N ALA A 399 -1.42 -7.27 -9.06
CA ALA A 399 -0.24 -6.45 -9.34
C ALA A 399 0.56 -7.07 -10.49
N LEU A 400 -0.16 -7.47 -11.56
CA LEU A 400 0.41 -8.08 -12.73
C LEU A 400 0.37 -7.12 -13.92
N PRO A 401 1.42 -7.19 -14.75
CA PRO A 401 1.42 -6.74 -16.14
C PRO A 401 0.15 -7.09 -16.91
N GLU A 402 -0.33 -6.21 -17.81
CA GLU A 402 -1.51 -6.48 -18.65
C GLU A 402 -1.30 -7.65 -19.62
N ASN A 403 -0.06 -7.89 -20.04
CA ASN A 403 0.32 -8.98 -20.93
C ASN A 403 0.67 -10.28 -20.21
N LEU A 404 0.59 -10.33 -18.88
CA LEU A 404 0.80 -11.57 -18.12
C LEU A 404 -0.52 -12.10 -17.59
N ASP A 405 -0.84 -13.32 -18.00
CA ASP A 405 -1.93 -14.08 -17.44
C ASP A 405 -1.39 -15.13 -16.47
N VAL A 406 -2.00 -15.19 -15.29
CA VAL A 406 -1.65 -16.16 -14.24
C VAL A 406 -2.94 -16.87 -13.85
N PRO A 407 -2.96 -18.21 -13.86
CA PRO A 407 -4.15 -18.95 -13.50
C PRO A 407 -4.62 -18.53 -12.10
N ALA A 408 -5.90 -18.20 -12.01
CA ALA A 408 -6.54 -17.77 -10.79
C ALA A 408 -7.56 -18.80 -10.35
N THR A 409 -7.56 -19.15 -9.07
CA THR A 409 -8.40 -20.22 -8.53
C THR A 409 -8.88 -19.91 -7.12
N ASN A 410 -10.05 -20.44 -6.77
CA ASN A 410 -10.57 -20.41 -5.41
C ASN A 410 -9.96 -21.53 -4.54
N ALA A 411 -10.40 -21.64 -3.29
CA ALA A 411 -9.90 -22.64 -2.34
C ALA A 411 -10.24 -24.09 -2.71
N GLN A 412 -11.36 -24.31 -3.40
CA GLN A 412 -11.87 -25.63 -3.77
C GLN A 412 -11.07 -26.22 -4.93
N GLU A 413 -10.73 -25.39 -5.92
CA GLU A 413 -10.05 -25.79 -7.16
C GLU A 413 -8.52 -25.72 -7.07
N LEU A 414 -7.97 -25.09 -6.02
CA LEU A 414 -6.54 -24.81 -5.91
C LEU A 414 -5.65 -26.07 -5.98
N GLU A 415 -6.10 -27.18 -5.39
CA GLU A 415 -5.33 -28.43 -5.41
C GLU A 415 -5.22 -29.03 -6.83
N ASP A 416 -6.31 -28.96 -7.61
CA ASP A 416 -6.34 -29.46 -8.99
C ASP A 416 -5.57 -28.53 -9.92
N ALA A 417 -5.67 -27.22 -9.70
CA ALA A 417 -4.86 -26.22 -10.39
C ALA A 417 -3.36 -26.47 -10.19
N LEU A 418 -2.92 -26.78 -8.96
CA LEU A 418 -1.51 -27.11 -8.69
C LEU A 418 -1.02 -28.36 -9.43
N ARG A 419 -1.85 -29.40 -9.55
CA ARG A 419 -1.48 -30.65 -10.24
C ARG A 419 -1.33 -30.47 -11.75
N SER A 420 -2.02 -29.49 -12.33
CA SER A 420 -1.97 -29.18 -13.75
C SER A 420 -0.91 -28.15 -14.12
N LEU A 421 -0.23 -27.57 -13.14
CA LEU A 421 0.81 -26.58 -13.41
C LEU A 421 2.08 -27.22 -13.96
N ASN A 422 2.55 -26.64 -15.05
CA ASN A 422 3.88 -26.88 -15.59
C ASN A 422 4.81 -25.71 -15.25
N ARG A 423 6.12 -25.97 -15.31
CA ARG A 423 7.13 -24.92 -15.21
C ARG A 423 6.82 -23.81 -16.22
N GLN A 424 6.71 -22.58 -15.72
CA GLN A 424 6.45 -21.42 -16.55
C GLN A 424 7.75 -20.95 -17.21
N LYS A 425 7.64 -20.44 -18.45
CA LYS A 425 8.75 -19.73 -19.08
C LYS A 425 9.07 -18.49 -18.26
N THR A 426 10.36 -18.25 -18.02
CA THR A 426 10.82 -17.01 -17.37
C THR A 426 10.25 -15.81 -18.11
N VAL A 427 9.60 -14.93 -17.36
CA VAL A 427 9.12 -13.66 -17.90
C VAL A 427 10.25 -12.64 -17.82
N ASP A 428 10.54 -11.97 -18.93
CA ASP A 428 11.41 -10.80 -18.88
C ASP A 428 10.66 -9.65 -18.18
N VAL A 429 11.10 -9.34 -16.96
CA VAL A 429 10.54 -8.24 -16.16
C VAL A 429 11.43 -7.00 -16.20
N ALA A 430 12.44 -6.93 -17.06
CA ALA A 430 13.33 -5.76 -17.17
C ALA A 430 12.55 -4.48 -17.53
N GLU A 431 11.47 -4.58 -18.29
CA GLU A 431 10.60 -3.44 -18.58
C GLU A 431 9.75 -2.98 -17.38
N TYR A 432 9.60 -3.82 -16.35
CA TYR A 432 8.91 -3.50 -15.09
C TYR A 432 9.88 -3.05 -14.00
N TYR A 433 11.03 -3.72 -13.92
CA TYR A 433 12.09 -3.49 -12.96
C TYR A 433 13.42 -3.38 -13.70
N SER A 434 13.66 -2.22 -14.31
CA SER A 434 14.95 -1.96 -14.95
C SER A 434 16.03 -1.81 -13.88
N ALA A 435 17.29 -2.05 -14.25
CA ALA A 435 18.41 -1.81 -13.35
C ALA A 435 18.38 -0.34 -12.85
N PRO A 436 18.80 -0.07 -11.60
CA PRO A 436 18.91 1.29 -11.09
C PRO A 436 19.73 2.20 -12.00
N ASP A 437 19.14 3.31 -12.45
CA ASP A 437 19.88 4.38 -13.13
C ASP A 437 20.47 5.32 -12.08
N PHE A 438 21.65 4.99 -11.57
CA PHE A 438 22.33 5.84 -10.59
C PHE A 438 22.78 7.19 -11.15
N GLY A 439 22.83 7.37 -12.47
CA GLY A 439 23.09 8.67 -13.10
C GLY A 439 21.86 9.56 -13.03
N PHE A 440 20.66 9.01 -13.25
CA PHE A 440 19.40 9.69 -12.96
C PHE A 440 19.34 10.11 -11.49
N TRP A 441 19.54 9.16 -10.56
CA TRP A 441 19.46 9.47 -9.13
C TRP A 441 20.50 10.51 -8.70
N ASP A 442 21.70 10.51 -9.31
CA ASP A 442 22.68 11.55 -9.05
C ASP A 442 22.18 12.94 -9.47
N ARG A 443 21.67 13.08 -10.70
CA ARG A 443 21.12 14.36 -11.20
C ARG A 443 19.92 14.81 -10.37
N ALA A 444 19.00 13.90 -10.06
CA ALA A 444 17.80 14.19 -9.30
C ALA A 444 18.13 14.65 -7.87
N LEU A 445 19.04 13.95 -7.18
CA LEU A 445 19.37 14.21 -5.78
C LEU A 445 20.37 15.36 -5.62
N ASN A 446 21.29 15.60 -6.56
CA ASN A 446 22.33 16.63 -6.44
C ASN A 446 22.01 17.90 -7.21
N ASN A 447 21.58 17.80 -8.46
CA ASN A 447 21.56 18.93 -9.40
C ASN A 447 20.22 19.67 -9.47
N GLY A 448 19.24 19.28 -8.65
CA GLY A 448 18.05 20.09 -8.40
C GLY A 448 17.25 20.55 -9.62
N SER A 449 17.37 19.95 -10.82
CA SER A 449 16.97 20.59 -12.09
C SER A 449 17.68 21.95 -12.32
N PRO A 450 18.32 22.18 -13.47
CA PRO A 450 19.15 23.37 -13.69
C PRO A 450 18.47 24.76 -13.58
N GLU A 451 17.15 24.89 -13.38
CA GLU A 451 16.46 26.19 -13.52
C GLU A 451 15.29 26.41 -12.56
N PHE A 452 15.53 26.37 -11.25
CA PHE A 452 14.72 27.14 -10.29
C PHE A 452 15.59 28.25 -9.70
N GLN A 453 16.08 29.14 -10.57
CA GLN A 453 16.48 30.47 -10.11
C GLN A 453 15.19 31.18 -9.71
N LEU A 454 15.07 31.51 -8.43
CA LEU A 454 14.08 32.47 -7.94
C LEU A 454 14.14 33.69 -8.87
N ARG A 455 13.06 33.95 -9.60
CA ARG A 455 12.86 35.27 -10.18
C ARG A 455 12.62 36.21 -9.01
N ASP A 456 13.66 36.97 -8.69
CA ASP A 456 13.50 38.23 -7.97
C ASP A 456 12.82 39.21 -8.94
N ASP A 457 11.49 39.12 -9.06
CA ASP A 457 10.63 40.17 -9.64
C ASP A 457 9.71 40.74 -8.55
#